data_AF-A0A4Q3ADQ2-F1
#
_entry.id   AF-A0A4Q3ADQ2-F1
#
_cell.length_a   1.000
_cell.length_b   1.000
_cell.length_c   1.000
_cell.angle_alpha   90.00
_cell.angle_beta   90.00
_cell.angle_gamma   90.00
#
_symmetry.space_group_name_H-M   'P 1'
#
loop_
_entity.id
_entity.type
_entity.pdbx_description
1 polymer ?
#
loop_
_entity_poly.entity_id
_entity_poly.type
_entity_poly.pdbx_seq_one_letter_code
_entity_poly.pdbx_strand_id
1 'polypeptide(L)'
;MPVLACGGAGGRRDPSQIRVTDLARTRDDALLMSVRKRLRDEHGFPKARAGEKIRKFKIEAVYSEEPPLFPTCDGGVSHERPEDLPSGLRCDAGYGTATHITAVFGMVAAGRVLEMLVSAGQ
;
A
#
# COMPACT_ATOMS: atom_id res chain seq x y z
N MET A 1 9.05 17.34 9.95
CA MET A 1 8.14 16.37 10.59
C MET A 1 8.25 15.06 9.83
N PRO A 2 8.66 13.95 10.46
CA PRO A 2 8.73 12.65 9.79
C PRO A 2 7.33 12.16 9.43
N VAL A 3 7.17 11.62 8.22
CA VAL A 3 5.91 11.09 7.71
C VAL A 3 6.18 9.76 7.03
N LEU A 4 5.33 8.77 7.33
CA LEU A 4 5.31 7.46 6.71
C LEU A 4 3.88 7.14 6.31
N ALA A 5 3.70 6.60 5.10
CA ALA A 5 2.41 6.18 4.57
C ALA A 5 2.19 4.67 4.81
N CYS A 6 0.92 4.26 4.82
CA CYS A 6 0.54 2.85 4.84
C CYS A 6 -0.36 2.54 3.64
N GLY A 7 -0.09 1.44 2.96
CA GLY A 7 -0.89 0.92 1.86
C GLY A 7 -2.12 0.14 2.31
N GLY A 8 -2.78 -0.47 1.33
CA GLY A 8 -3.94 -1.34 1.54
C GLY A 8 -3.53 -2.72 2.06
N ALA A 9 -3.90 -3.01 3.31
CA ALA A 9 -3.70 -4.32 3.94
C ALA A 9 -4.84 -5.33 3.67
N GLY A 10 -5.86 -4.94 2.89
CA GLY A 10 -6.96 -5.82 2.50
C GLY A 10 -6.59 -6.78 1.38
N GLY A 11 -7.20 -7.97 1.39
CA GLY A 11 -6.98 -9.01 0.38
C GLY A 11 -5.60 -9.65 0.48
N ARG A 12 -4.98 -9.62 1.68
CA ARG A 12 -3.63 -10.13 1.96
C ARG A 12 -3.68 -11.26 2.97
N ARG A 13 -2.74 -12.19 2.90
CA ARG A 13 -2.61 -13.34 3.82
C ARG A 13 -1.20 -13.61 4.30
N ASP A 14 -0.18 -13.08 3.63
CA ASP A 14 1.21 -13.36 3.97
C ASP A 14 1.90 -12.14 4.61
N PRO A 15 2.08 -12.14 5.95
CA PRO A 15 2.77 -11.04 6.62
C PRO A 15 4.26 -10.94 6.26
N SER A 16 4.87 -12.02 5.73
CA SER A 16 6.28 -12.03 5.35
C SER A 16 6.57 -11.22 4.09
N GLN A 17 5.54 -10.83 3.33
CA GLN A 17 5.65 -10.00 2.12
C GLN A 17 5.47 -8.50 2.40
N ILE A 18 5.35 -8.10 3.67
CA ILE A 18 5.29 -6.69 4.06
C ILE A 18 6.68 -6.06 3.93
N ARG A 19 6.74 -4.90 3.29
CA ARG A 19 7.98 -4.16 2.98
C ARG A 19 7.81 -2.68 3.30
N VAL A 20 8.95 -2.01 3.51
CA VAL A 20 9.05 -0.55 3.56
C VAL A 20 9.87 -0.09 2.36
N THR A 21 9.31 0.82 1.56
CA THR A 21 10.04 1.43 0.43
C THR A 21 9.60 2.86 0.19
N ASP A 22 10.25 3.56 -0.73
CA ASP A 22 9.80 4.89 -1.15
C ASP A 22 8.42 4.79 -1.81
N LEU A 23 7.49 5.65 -1.40
CA LEU A 23 6.11 5.70 -1.89
C LEU A 23 6.05 5.65 -3.41
N ALA A 24 6.95 6.34 -4.12
CA ALA A 24 6.98 6.38 -5.59
C ALA A 24 7.19 4.99 -6.24
N ARG A 25 7.79 4.04 -5.50
CA ARG A 25 8.22 2.72 -5.97
C ARG A 25 7.36 1.57 -5.48
N THR A 26 6.36 1.84 -4.66
CA THR A 26 5.39 0.83 -4.21
C THR A 26 4.64 0.22 -5.40
N ARG A 27 4.30 -1.06 -5.29
CA ARG A 27 3.66 -1.87 -6.35
C ARG A 27 2.49 -2.65 -5.77
N ASP A 28 1.65 -3.17 -6.66
CA ASP A 28 0.55 -4.10 -6.32
C ASP A 28 -0.40 -3.60 -5.23
N ASP A 29 -0.51 -2.26 -5.11
CA ASP A 29 -1.32 -1.57 -4.13
C ASP A 29 -2.11 -0.44 -4.81
N ALA A 30 -3.41 -0.67 -5.00
CA ALA A 30 -4.31 0.25 -5.68
C ALA A 30 -4.50 1.57 -4.91
N LEU A 31 -4.46 1.52 -3.57
CA LEU A 31 -4.58 2.71 -2.73
C LEU A 31 -3.37 3.62 -2.92
N LEU A 32 -2.16 3.07 -2.80
CA LEU A 32 -0.93 3.83 -3.01
C LEU A 32 -0.77 4.27 -4.45
N MET A 33 -1.27 3.50 -5.43
CA MET A 33 -1.31 3.94 -6.82
C MET A 33 -2.17 5.20 -7.00
N SER A 34 -3.36 5.22 -6.40
CA SER A 34 -4.25 6.39 -6.41
C SER A 34 -3.61 7.60 -5.72
N VAL A 35 -3.01 7.40 -4.54
CA VAL A 35 -2.26 8.45 -3.82
C VAL A 35 -1.13 9.00 -4.68
N ARG A 36 -0.30 8.13 -5.29
CA ARG A 36 0.79 8.57 -6.17
C ARG A 36 0.29 9.36 -7.37
N LYS A 37 -0.83 8.96 -7.97
CA LYS A 37 -1.45 9.68 -9.09
C LYS A 37 -1.84 11.09 -8.66
N ARG A 38 -2.59 11.20 -7.57
CA ARG A 38 -3.04 12.48 -7.01
C ARG A 38 -1.88 13.41 -6.65
N LEU A 39 -0.83 12.87 -6.01
CA LEU A 39 0.38 13.66 -5.69
C LEU A 39 1.08 14.23 -6.94
N ARG A 40 1.10 13.48 -8.04
CA ARG A 40 1.70 13.95 -9.31
C ARG A 40 0.83 14.96 -10.04
N ASP A 41 -0.48 14.78 -10.00
CA ASP A 41 -1.42 15.59 -10.75
C ASP A 41 -1.73 16.91 -10.03
N GLU A 42 -1.86 16.89 -8.69
CA GLU A 42 -2.34 18.04 -7.91
C GLU A 42 -1.23 18.72 -7.07
N HIS A 43 -0.14 18.02 -6.76
CA HIS A 43 0.85 18.48 -5.76
C HIS A 43 2.28 18.56 -6.29
N GLY A 44 2.49 18.48 -7.61
CA GLY A 44 3.79 18.70 -8.24
C GLY A 44 4.84 17.62 -8.01
N PHE A 45 4.46 16.42 -7.56
CA PHE A 45 5.41 15.33 -7.37
C PHE A 45 6.00 14.83 -8.70
N PRO A 46 7.23 14.28 -8.69
CA PRO A 46 7.89 13.81 -9.92
C PRO A 46 7.03 12.81 -10.72
N LYS A 47 6.78 13.14 -11.98
CA LYS A 47 6.10 12.24 -12.92
C LYS A 47 7.01 11.08 -13.30
N ALA A 48 6.43 9.89 -13.44
CA ALA A 48 7.15 8.74 -14.01
C ALA A 48 7.26 8.94 -15.52
N ARG A 49 8.48 8.85 -16.07
CA ARG A 49 8.74 8.90 -17.51
C ARG A 49 9.11 7.51 -17.99
N ALA A 50 8.58 7.10 -19.14
CA ALA A 50 8.89 5.80 -19.73
C ALA A 50 10.40 5.69 -20.00
N GLY A 51 11.01 4.57 -19.61
CA GLY A 51 12.45 4.32 -19.77
C GLY A 51 13.36 4.97 -18.72
N GLU A 52 12.86 5.84 -17.85
CA GLU A 52 13.64 6.46 -16.77
C GLU A 52 13.44 5.75 -15.42
N LYS A 53 14.47 5.78 -14.57
CA LYS A 53 14.37 5.32 -13.19
C LYS A 53 13.37 6.19 -12.42
N ILE A 54 12.41 5.56 -11.73
CA ILE A 54 11.41 6.26 -10.93
C ILE A 54 12.11 7.13 -9.86
N ARG A 55 11.91 8.44 -9.99
CA ARG A 55 12.38 9.43 -9.02
C ARG A 55 11.63 9.24 -7.70
N LYS A 56 12.39 9.24 -6.61
CA LYS A 56 11.88 9.05 -5.25
C LYS A 56 11.03 10.24 -4.82
N PHE A 57 9.97 9.96 -4.06
CA PHE A 57 9.15 10.99 -3.40
C PHE A 57 9.78 11.43 -2.07
N LYS A 58 10.73 10.65 -1.54
CA LYS A 58 11.33 10.83 -0.21
C LYS A 58 10.28 10.72 0.91
N ILE A 59 9.24 9.94 0.66
CA ILE A 59 8.21 9.55 1.61
C ILE A 59 8.25 8.03 1.62
N GLU A 60 8.41 7.42 2.78
CA GLU A 60 8.38 5.97 2.89
C GLU A 60 6.95 5.46 3.06
N ALA A 61 6.72 4.23 2.62
CA ALA A 61 5.43 3.57 2.69
C ALA A 61 5.58 2.09 3.06
N VAL A 62 4.76 1.65 4.00
CA VAL A 62 4.56 0.22 4.31
C VAL A 62 3.52 -0.34 3.35
N TYR A 63 3.84 -1.42 2.66
CA TYR A 63 2.93 -2.11 1.74
C TYR A 63 3.24 -3.61 1.68
N SER A 64 2.38 -4.40 1.05
CA SER A 64 2.65 -5.82 0.77
C SER A 64 2.94 -6.02 -0.71
N GLU A 65 3.94 -6.84 -1.02
CA GLU A 65 4.25 -7.29 -2.39
C GLU A 65 3.34 -8.43 -2.85
N GLU A 66 2.58 -9.03 -1.94
CA GLU A 66 1.56 -10.02 -2.27
C GLU A 66 0.55 -9.38 -3.24
N PRO A 67 0.06 -10.06 -4.30
CA PRO A 67 -1.08 -9.57 -5.09
C PRO A 67 -2.39 -9.69 -4.29
N PRO A 68 -3.36 -8.77 -4.44
CA PRO A 68 -4.55 -8.79 -3.61
C PRO A 68 -5.48 -9.95 -4.01
N LEU A 69 -6.26 -10.41 -3.05
CA LEU A 69 -7.29 -11.41 -3.22
C LEU A 69 -8.67 -10.78 -3.13
N PHE A 70 -9.51 -11.13 -4.09
CA PHE A 70 -10.89 -10.71 -4.20
C PHE A 70 -11.81 -11.90 -3.88
N PRO A 71 -12.91 -11.68 -3.16
CA PRO A 71 -13.92 -12.72 -2.95
C PRO A 71 -14.62 -13.07 -4.28
N THR A 72 -14.97 -14.34 -4.44
CA THR A 72 -15.74 -14.85 -5.58
C THR A 72 -17.15 -15.31 -5.13
N CYS A 73 -18.10 -15.38 -6.06
CA CYS A 73 -19.51 -15.70 -5.74
C CYS A 73 -19.73 -17.13 -5.20
N ASP A 74 -18.79 -18.03 -5.45
CA ASP A 74 -18.76 -19.41 -4.95
C ASP A 74 -18.18 -19.53 -3.53
N GLY A 75 -17.86 -18.40 -2.88
CA GLY A 75 -17.27 -18.35 -1.53
C GLY A 75 -15.75 -18.53 -1.50
N GLY A 76 -15.12 -18.64 -2.67
CA GLY A 76 -13.67 -18.68 -2.81
C GLY A 76 -13.00 -17.30 -2.82
N VAL A 77 -11.73 -17.29 -3.24
CA VAL A 77 -10.96 -16.08 -3.51
C VAL A 77 -10.16 -16.22 -4.80
N SER A 78 -9.97 -15.12 -5.51
CA SER A 78 -9.17 -15.05 -6.74
C SER A 78 -8.29 -13.79 -6.74
N HIS A 79 -7.21 -13.79 -7.53
CA HIS A 79 -6.44 -12.59 -7.82
C HIS A 79 -7.08 -11.71 -8.90
N GLU A 80 -8.05 -12.25 -9.63
CA GLU A 80 -8.84 -11.51 -10.60
C GLU A 80 -9.94 -10.74 -9.89
N ARG A 81 -10.03 -9.45 -10.19
CA ARG A 81 -11.10 -8.60 -9.67
C ARG A 81 -12.40 -8.94 -10.41
N PRO A 82 -13.48 -9.36 -9.72
CA PRO A 82 -14.77 -9.58 -10.37
C PRO A 82 -15.30 -8.28 -11.00
N GLU A 83 -15.88 -8.38 -12.21
CA GLU A 83 -16.44 -7.23 -12.94
C GLU A 83 -17.54 -6.53 -12.15
N ASP A 84 -18.37 -7.33 -11.47
CA ASP A 84 -19.52 -6.86 -10.69
C ASP A 84 -19.12 -6.34 -9.30
N LEU A 85 -17.83 -6.35 -8.94
CA LEU A 85 -17.39 -5.92 -7.62
C LEU A 85 -17.53 -4.38 -7.50
N PRO A 86 -18.49 -3.88 -6.68
CA PRO A 86 -18.74 -2.46 -6.54
C PRO A 86 -17.48 -1.71 -6.10
N SER A 87 -17.30 -0.49 -6.60
CA SER A 87 -16.24 0.38 -6.13
C SER A 87 -16.56 0.96 -4.75
N GLY A 88 -15.54 1.17 -3.92
CA GLY A 88 -15.66 1.81 -2.61
C GLY A 88 -15.23 0.92 -1.44
N LEU A 89 -15.28 1.49 -0.23
CA LEU A 89 -15.03 0.79 1.03
C LEU A 89 -16.35 0.17 1.49
N ARG A 90 -16.62 -1.08 1.11
CA ARG A 90 -17.78 -1.81 1.65
C ARG A 90 -17.36 -3.09 2.35
N CYS A 91 -18.05 -3.40 3.45
CA CYS A 91 -17.84 -4.64 4.22
C CYS A 91 -18.52 -5.86 3.57
N ASP A 92 -19.55 -5.61 2.77
CA ASP A 92 -20.37 -6.62 2.09
C ASP A 92 -19.91 -6.89 0.64
N ALA A 93 -19.13 -5.98 0.06
CA ALA A 93 -18.51 -6.15 -1.25
C ALA A 93 -17.21 -5.35 -1.31
N GLY A 94 -16.11 -6.02 -1.00
CA GLY A 94 -14.78 -5.42 -0.89
C GLY A 94 -13.73 -6.46 -0.55
N TYR A 95 -12.53 -6.00 -0.23
CA TYR A 95 -11.47 -6.88 0.26
C TYR A 95 -11.81 -7.45 1.64
N GLY A 96 -11.54 -8.74 1.85
CA GLY A 96 -11.41 -9.28 3.21
C GLY A 96 -10.18 -8.71 3.93
N THR A 97 -10.18 -8.74 5.26
CA THR A 97 -9.01 -8.33 6.07
C THR A 97 -8.75 -9.37 7.16
N ALA A 98 -7.49 -9.48 7.58
CA ALA A 98 -7.09 -10.35 8.67
C ALA A 98 -6.24 -9.57 9.67
N THR A 99 -6.56 -9.69 10.96
CA THR A 99 -5.96 -8.89 12.04
C THR A 99 -4.45 -9.01 12.10
N HIS A 100 -3.90 -10.21 11.91
CA HIS A 100 -2.45 -10.39 11.95
C HIS A 100 -1.74 -9.64 10.82
N ILE A 101 -2.38 -9.42 9.66
CA ILE A 101 -1.80 -8.62 8.58
C ILE A 101 -1.83 -7.15 8.92
N THR A 102 -3.00 -6.62 9.29
CA THR A 102 -3.15 -5.19 9.61
C THR A 102 -2.31 -4.79 10.83
N ALA A 103 -2.19 -5.67 11.81
CA ALA A 103 -1.31 -5.49 12.97
C ALA A 103 0.16 -5.39 12.55
N VAL A 104 0.66 -6.30 11.70
CA VAL A 104 2.06 -6.26 11.25
C VAL A 104 2.33 -4.99 10.43
N PHE A 105 1.40 -4.55 9.56
CA PHE A 105 1.52 -3.24 8.88
C PHE A 105 1.74 -2.11 9.88
N GLY A 106 0.91 -2.04 10.93
CA GLY A 106 1.00 -1.01 11.96
C GLY A 106 2.29 -1.08 12.78
N MET A 107 2.71 -2.28 13.17
CA MET A 107 3.93 -2.50 13.96
C MET A 107 5.19 -2.16 13.15
N VAL A 108 5.23 -2.52 11.86
CA VAL A 108 6.32 -2.15 10.95
C VAL A 108 6.36 -0.62 10.75
N ALA A 109 5.21 0.02 10.56
CA ALA A 109 5.10 1.47 10.46
C ALA A 109 5.63 2.18 11.72
N ALA A 110 5.20 1.73 12.91
CA ALA A 110 5.63 2.28 14.18
C ALA A 110 7.15 2.14 14.37
N GLY A 111 7.71 0.95 14.15
CA GLY A 111 9.15 0.71 14.23
C GLY A 111 9.93 1.63 13.31
N ARG A 112 9.46 1.80 12.07
CA ARG A 112 10.15 2.67 11.10
C ARG A 112 10.10 4.15 11.47
N VAL A 113 8.97 4.64 11.97
CA VAL A 113 8.85 6.03 12.43
C VAL A 113 9.77 6.29 13.63
N LEU A 114 9.89 5.33 14.56
CA LEU A 114 10.82 5.44 15.68
C LEU A 114 12.28 5.56 15.20
N GLU A 115 12.69 4.75 14.21
CA GLU A 115 14.02 4.88 13.59
C GLU A 115 14.24 6.26 12.96
N MET A 116 13.26 6.78 12.21
CA MET A 116 13.35 8.12 11.61
C MET A 116 13.53 9.21 12.67
N LEU A 117 12.81 9.12 13.79
CA LEU A 117 12.89 10.09 14.89
C LEU A 117 14.26 10.05 15.55
N VAL A 118 14.80 8.85 15.80
CA VAL A 118 16.13 8.68 16.40
C VAL A 118 17.22 9.21 15.47
N SER A 119 17.15 8.94 14.17
CA SER A 119 18.13 9.43 13.19
C SER A 119 18.07 10.95 12.96
N ALA A 120 16.93 11.59 13.21
CA ALA A 120 16.79 13.04 13.04
C ALA A 120 17.28 13.86 14.26
N GLY A 121 17.49 13.21 15.40
CA GLY A 121 18.01 13.83 16.62
C GLY A 121 19.54 13.78 16.76
N GLN A 122 20.24 13.21 15.77
CA GLN A 122 21.70 13.22 15.64
C GLN A 122 22.14 14.28 14.62
#